data_AF-A0A7T5JU24-F1
#
_entry.id   AF-A0A7T5JU24-F1
#
_cell.length_a   1.000
_cell.length_b   1.000
_cell.length_c   1.000
_cell.angle_alpha   90.00
_cell.angle_beta   90.00
_cell.angle_gamma   90.00
#
_symmetry.space_group_name_H-M   'P 1'
#
loop_
_entity.id
_entity.type
_entity.pdbx_description
1 polymer ?
#
loop_
_entity_poly.entity_id
_entity_poly.type
_entity_poly.pdbx_seq_one_letter_code
_entity_poly.pdbx_strand_id
1 'polypeptide(L)' 'MQHRHWEIDSICPKCEKTNHLSVPEGNTVVRVHCEHCTHGYDYIHVVQEHSVVEDAS' A
#
# COMPACT_ATOMS: atom_id res chain seq x y z
N MET A 1 -5.83 15.05 -15.47
CA MET A 1 -5.56 15.04 -14.02
C MET A 1 -4.89 13.71 -13.71
N GLN A 2 -3.60 13.71 -13.37
CA GLN A 2 -2.90 12.48 -12.98
C GLN A 2 -3.26 12.21 -11.52
N HIS A 3 -4.03 11.16 -11.26
CA HIS A 3 -4.22 10.69 -9.90
C HIS A 3 -2.91 10.03 -9.45
N ARG A 4 -2.29 10.54 -8.38
CA ARG A 4 -1.10 9.94 -7.78
C ARG A 4 -1.49 8.65 -7.07
N HIS A 5 -0.70 7.60 -7.27
CA HIS A 5 -0.88 6.31 -6.62
C HIS A 5 0.46 5.86 -6.01
N TRP A 6 0.38 5.12 -4.93
CA TRP A 6 1.48 4.39 -4.31
C TRP A 6 1.47 2.96 -4.81
N GLU A 7 2.64 2.45 -5.17
CA GLU A 7 2.85 1.02 -5.43
C GLU A 7 3.37 0.38 -4.13
N ILE A 8 2.65 -0.62 -3.64
CA ILE A 8 2.96 -1.29 -2.38
C ILE A 8 2.96 -2.80 -2.53
N ASP A 9 3.83 -3.45 -1.76
CA ASP A 9 3.85 -4.90 -1.62
C ASP A 9 3.15 -5.30 -0.33
N SER A 10 2.17 -6.18 -0.46
CA SER A 10 1.35 -6.66 0.66
C SER A 10 1.40 -8.18 0.76
N ILE A 11 1.80 -8.69 1.92
CA ILE A 11 1.84 -10.13 2.17
C ILE A 11 0.48 -10.59 2.65
N CYS A 12 -0.12 -11.57 1.95
CA CYS A 12 -1.40 -12.13 2.37
C CYS A 12 -1.23 -12.92 3.67
N PRO A 13 -2.02 -12.63 4.73
CA PRO A 13 -1.89 -13.30 6.02
C PRO A 13 -2.32 -14.78 5.99
N LYS A 14 -2.92 -15.25 4.89
CA LYS A 14 -3.42 -16.63 4.76
C LYS A 14 -2.49 -17.54 3.98
N CYS A 15 -1.96 -17.08 2.84
CA CYS A 15 -1.11 -17.88 1.97
C CYS A 15 0.33 -17.40 1.94
N GLU A 16 0.65 -16.32 2.67
CA GLU A 16 1.99 -15.75 2.83
C GLU A 16 2.63 -15.30 1.52
N LYS A 17 1.83 -15.20 0.45
CA LYS A 17 2.28 -14.69 -0.85
C LYS A 17 2.09 -13.19 -0.96
N THR A 18 3.01 -12.56 -1.67
CA THR A 18 3.00 -11.13 -1.98
C THR A 18 1.96 -10.79 -3.03
N ASN A 19 1.29 -9.66 -2.84
CA ASN A 19 0.39 -9.00 -3.78
C ASN A 19 0.94 -7.60 -4.05
N HIS A 20 0.92 -7.19 -5.30
CA HIS A 20 1.35 -5.86 -5.73
C HIS A 20 0.10 -4.99 -5.90
N LEU A 21 0.02 -3.86 -5.19
CA LEU A 21 -1.18 -3.03 -5.15
C LEU A 21 -0.86 -1.61 -5.56
N SER A 22 -1.80 -1.00 -6.30
CA SER A 22 -1.78 0.44 -6.59
C SER A 22 -2.84 1.14 -5.74
N VAL A 23 -2.41 2.00 -4.83
CA VAL A 23 -3.27 2.68 -3.85
C VAL A 23 -3.32 4.17 -4.15
N PRO A 24 -4.49 4.80 -4.35
CA PRO A 24 -4.54 6.23 -4.59
C PRO A 24 -4.02 7.02 -3.37
N GLU A 25 -3.23 8.06 -3.63
CA GLU A 25 -2.73 8.98 -2.61
C GLU A 25 -3.87 9.50 -1.72
N GLY A 26 -3.70 9.39 -0.40
CA GLY A 26 -4.70 9.80 0.60
C GLY A 26 -5.57 8.68 1.19
N ASN A 27 -5.51 7.45 0.67
CA ASN A 27 -6.19 6.30 1.29
C ASN A 27 -5.29 5.60 2.32
N THR A 28 -5.70 5.60 3.59
CA THR A 28 -4.97 4.97 4.69
C THR A 28 -5.28 3.47 4.85
N VAL A 29 -6.47 3.04 4.42
CA VAL A 29 -6.91 1.63 4.52
C VAL A 29 -7.44 1.18 3.17
N VAL A 30 -6.90 0.08 2.67
CA VAL A 30 -7.29 -0.51 1.39
C VAL A 30 -7.66 -1.96 1.60
N ARG A 31 -8.84 -2.34 1.09
CA ARG A 31 -9.27 -3.74 1.10
C ARG A 31 -8.62 -4.47 -0.07
N VAL A 32 -7.82 -5.48 0.25
CA VAL A 32 -7.04 -6.26 -0.71
C VAL A 32 -7.67 -7.61 -0.89
N HIS A 33 -7.86 -8.04 -2.14
CA HIS A 33 -8.18 -9.44 -2.45
C HIS A 33 -6.91 -10.10 -2.95
N CYS A 34 -6.45 -11.13 -2.23
CA CYS A 34 -5.25 -11.84 -2.62
C CYS A 34 -5.45 -12.53 -3.98
N GLU A 35 -4.55 -12.28 -4.93
CA GLU A 35 -4.60 -12.88 -6.28
C GLU A 35 -4.33 -14.39 -6.25
N HIS A 36 -3.73 -14.89 -5.18
CA HIS A 36 -3.33 -16.29 -5.06
C HIS A 36 -4.37 -17.18 -4.38
N CYS A 37 -5.06 -16.66 -3.36
CA CYS A 37 -5.97 -17.45 -2.53
C CYS A 37 -7.37 -16.84 -2.37
N THR A 38 -7.63 -15.74 -3.10
CA THR A 38 -8.89 -14.98 -3.16
C THR A 38 -9.43 -14.47 -1.82
N HIS A 39 -8.65 -14.62 -0.76
CA HIS A 39 -8.98 -14.11 0.57
C HIS A 39 -8.91 -12.58 0.58
N GLY A 40 -10.01 -11.95 1.03
CA GLY A 40 -10.05 -10.53 1.30
C GLY A 40 -9.45 -10.20 2.67
N TYR A 41 -8.57 -9.21 2.73
CA TYR A 41 -8.01 -8.68 3.97
C TYR A 41 -7.83 -7.17 3.89
N ASP A 42 -7.86 -6.49 5.03
CA ASP A 42 -7.62 -5.05 5.08
C ASP A 42 -6.13 -4.78 5.24
N TYR A 43 -5.58 -3.97 4.34
CA TYR A 43 -4.21 -3.48 4.42
C TYR A 43 -4.24 -2.02 4.86
N ILE A 44 -3.66 -1.76 6.03
CA ILE A 44 -3.55 -0.40 6.59
C ILE A 44 -2.19 0.14 6.15
N HIS A 45 -2.21 1.03 5.18
CA HIS A 45 -1.04 1.82 4.80
C HIS A 45 -0.99 3.07 5.69
N VAL A 46 -0.24 3.01 6.79
CA VAL A 46 0.07 4.21 7.57
C VAL A 46 1.22 4.93 6.86
N VAL A 47 0.90 5.91 6.02
CA VAL A 47 1.90 6.86 5.53
C VAL A 47 2.37 7.67 6.73
N GLN A 48 3.49 7.26 7.33
CA GLN A 48 4.18 8.11 8.30
C GLN A 48 4.77 9.28 7.50
N GLU A 49 4.43 10.48 7.94
CA GLU A 49 4.69 11.77 7.29
C GLU A 49 6.04 11.84 6.55
N HIS A 50 6.03 12.46 5.36
CA HIS A 50 7.24 12.72 4.58
C HIS A 50 8.26 13.50 5.41
N SER A 51 9.37 12.86 5.81
CA SER A 51 10.56 13.57 6.26
C SER A 51 11.19 14.27 5.05
N VAL A 52 10.88 15.56 4.85
CA VAL A 52 11.64 16.39 3.92
C VAL A 52 13.05 16.51 4.50
N VAL A 53 14.03 15.88 3.85
CA VAL A 53 15.44 16.03 4.20
C VAL A 53 15.91 17.32 3.51
N GLU A 54 16.02 18.41 4.26
CA GLU A 54 16.64 19.65 3.75
C GLU A 54 18.17 19.45 3.75
N ASP A 55 18.80 19.52 2.58
CA ASP A 55 20.26 19.56 2.45
C ASP A 55 20.79 20.83 3.14
N ALA A 56 21.60 20.63 4.18
CA ALA A 56 22.24 21.70 4.92
C ALA A 56 23.19 22.47 3.99
N SER A 57 22.91 23.76 3.81
CA SER A 57 23.79 24.72 3.11
C SER A 57 25.04 25.06 3.90
#